data_AF-A0A1W7R6A4-F1
#
_entry.id   AF-A0A1W7R6A4-F1
#
_cell.length_a   1.000
_cell.length_b   1.000
_cell.length_c   1.000
_cell.angle_alpha   90.00
_cell.angle_beta   90.00
_cell.angle_gamma   90.00
#
_symmetry.space_group_name_H-M   'P 1'
#
loop_
_entity.id
_entity.type
_entity.pdbx_description
1 polymer ?
#
loop_
_entity_poly.entity_id
_entity_poly.type
_entity_poly.pdbx_seq_one_letter_code
_entity_poly.pdbx_strand_id
1 'polypeptide(L)'
;MFMATFDVGDRKLRNLAAKRVIGDGVASDDQRSENRSARTISAEHQQYIKDHILSFPAYSSHYGREKSERLYLSGDLNLTSLYKLYQAKCGTDNLVAVCYDSYRIIFKTFNLHFRKPKIDTCDECDRLNVEIKIATEEKEIIRLKQVRDDHQKAAQRVYDQKNADVERSKIDYTVRTVSFDLQKQLPTPFLKCGVAFYKRQLYTLNLSFLESYLGQNKAYCYMWDETRARRGSKEVGSCVMQDLQRMPTTVEEVIYYSDRCAGQNHNKNVVFMFTHVLKNLKKEGRALRIIHRFMKTGHSHMEVDTIHATIERAKKRTEVSIEIPSDWEIFIAAIQRTVPIEVVSMQQKDFLDITALEEIYTIPKTTTSGETFSFKKVMEFAFTTDNIGTVRFKYDLAEEDYKEICLMSGKKIDREIELKRIESQLIELPTAKLKDLRSLLPYVVKKDYYEAFLKGLVEPKRGRRPNSNDAPDHFEGDIYDTE
;
A
#
# COMPACT_ATOMS: atom_id res chain seq x y z
N MET A 1 41.87 0.75 -57.85
CA MET A 1 42.38 1.60 -56.76
C MET A 1 41.22 2.23 -56.00
N PHE A 2 40.44 3.15 -56.58
CA PHE A 2 39.28 3.81 -55.92
C PHE A 2 38.31 2.87 -55.18
N MET A 3 37.82 1.80 -55.84
CA MET A 3 36.89 0.83 -55.24
C MET A 3 37.46 0.10 -54.02
N ALA A 4 38.73 -0.27 -54.06
CA ALA A 4 39.41 -0.96 -52.98
C ALA A 4 39.79 -0.01 -51.83
N THR A 5 40.07 1.26 -52.14
CA THR A 5 40.41 2.29 -51.14
C THR A 5 39.19 2.73 -50.33
N PHE A 6 38.00 2.81 -50.95
CA PHE A 6 36.77 3.26 -50.30
C PHE A 6 35.79 2.13 -49.95
N ASP A 7 36.17 0.87 -50.19
CA ASP A 7 35.33 -0.32 -50.02
C ASP A 7 33.93 -0.17 -50.64
N VAL A 8 33.90 0.32 -51.88
CA VAL A 8 32.65 0.53 -52.63
C VAL A 8 32.59 -0.42 -53.82
N GLY A 9 31.56 -1.26 -53.83
CA GLY A 9 31.32 -2.19 -54.93
C GLY A 9 30.99 -1.49 -56.25
N ASP A 10 31.48 -2.07 -57.35
CA ASP A 10 31.39 -1.52 -58.70
C ASP A 10 29.93 -1.19 -59.14
N ARG A 11 28.98 -2.08 -58.84
CA ARG A 11 27.55 -1.83 -59.10
C ARG A 11 27.02 -0.56 -58.42
N LYS A 12 27.49 -0.26 -57.21
CA LYS A 12 27.07 0.93 -56.45
C LYS A 12 27.60 2.20 -57.12
N LEU A 13 28.84 2.16 -57.62
CA LEU A 13 29.43 3.27 -58.37
C LEU A 13 28.73 3.53 -59.70
N ARG A 14 28.44 2.47 -60.47
CA ARG A 14 27.70 2.62 -61.73
C ARG A 14 26.31 3.23 -61.50
N ASN A 15 25.61 2.81 -60.46
CA ASN A 15 24.28 3.35 -60.11
C ASN A 15 24.35 4.81 -59.66
N LEU A 16 25.37 5.20 -58.89
CA LEU A 16 25.56 6.59 -58.48
C LEU A 16 25.94 7.48 -59.66
N ALA A 17 26.79 7.00 -60.57
CA ALA A 17 27.16 7.71 -61.79
C ALA A 17 25.94 7.92 -62.71
N ALA A 18 25.09 6.89 -62.85
CA ALA A 18 23.87 6.99 -63.65
C ALA A 18 22.81 7.92 -63.05
N LYS A 19 22.78 8.09 -61.72
CA LYS A 19 21.86 8.97 -60.99
C LYS A 19 22.42 10.37 -60.74
N ARG A 20 23.60 10.71 -61.27
CA ARG A 20 24.21 12.02 -61.05
C ARG A 20 23.43 13.11 -61.77
N VAL A 21 23.10 14.20 -61.06
CA VAL A 21 22.49 15.38 -61.68
C VAL A 21 23.57 16.16 -62.45
N ILE A 22 23.28 16.61 -63.67
CA ILE A 22 24.24 17.34 -64.50
C ILE A 22 24.44 18.75 -63.90
N GLY A 23 25.68 19.08 -63.53
CA GLY A 23 26.08 20.41 -63.05
C GLY A 23 26.30 20.52 -61.53
N ASP A 24 25.63 19.69 -60.75
CA ASP A 24 25.83 19.60 -59.29
C ASP A 24 26.32 18.20 -58.95
N GLY A 25 27.42 18.06 -58.21
CA GLY A 25 28.09 16.77 -57.91
C GLY A 25 27.28 15.77 -57.07
N VAL A 26 25.95 15.91 -57.02
CA VAL A 26 25.01 15.20 -56.15
C VAL A 26 24.16 14.22 -56.98
N ALA A 27 23.86 13.07 -56.40
CA ALA A 27 22.95 12.09 -57.00
C ALA A 27 21.48 12.52 -56.80
N SER A 28 20.62 12.23 -57.78
CA SER A 28 19.18 12.48 -57.73
C SER A 28 18.53 11.72 -56.57
N ASP A 29 17.54 12.32 -55.93
CA ASP A 29 16.79 11.71 -54.83
C ASP A 29 16.19 10.35 -55.26
N ASP A 30 16.35 9.33 -54.42
CA ASP A 30 15.98 7.94 -54.71
C ASP A 30 14.46 7.68 -54.55
N GLN A 31 13.67 8.76 -54.33
CA GLN A 31 12.22 8.78 -54.12
C GLN A 31 11.70 7.71 -53.13
N ARG A 32 12.57 7.19 -52.25
CA ARG A 32 12.22 6.16 -51.27
C ARG A 32 11.20 6.67 -50.25
N SER A 33 11.15 7.97 -50.04
CA SER A 33 10.15 8.67 -49.22
C SER A 33 8.74 8.60 -49.82
N GLU A 34 8.61 8.38 -51.13
CA GLU A 34 7.32 8.29 -51.85
C GLU A 34 6.80 6.85 -51.96
N ASN A 35 7.56 5.85 -51.48
CA ASN A 35 7.20 4.45 -51.53
C ASN A 35 6.07 4.14 -50.51
N ARG A 36 4.83 4.43 -50.89
CA ARG A 36 3.65 4.10 -50.08
C ARG A 36 3.43 2.59 -50.14
N SER A 37 3.64 1.90 -49.02
CA SER A 37 3.31 0.47 -48.95
C SER A 37 1.80 0.29 -49.18
N ALA A 38 1.39 -0.73 -49.94
CA ALA A 38 -0.02 -1.10 -50.12
C ALA A 38 -0.71 -1.54 -48.81
N ARG A 39 0.04 -1.66 -47.70
CA ARG A 39 -0.46 -2.03 -46.36
C ARG A 39 -0.80 -0.83 -45.48
N THR A 40 -0.68 0.40 -46.01
CA THR A 40 -1.03 1.61 -45.27
C THR A 40 -2.55 1.71 -45.18
N ILE A 41 -3.07 1.82 -43.96
CA ILE A 41 -4.50 1.98 -43.67
C ILE A 41 -4.98 3.25 -44.36
N SER A 42 -6.06 3.15 -45.15
CA SER A 42 -6.67 4.31 -45.84
C SER A 42 -7.07 5.38 -44.84
N ALA A 43 -7.04 6.65 -45.27
CA ALA A 43 -7.45 7.77 -44.44
C ALA A 43 -8.91 7.62 -43.95
N GLU A 44 -9.76 7.03 -44.78
CA GLU A 44 -11.16 6.71 -44.46
C GLU A 44 -11.27 5.70 -43.31
N HIS A 45 -10.50 4.60 -43.35
CA HIS A 45 -10.49 3.62 -42.26
C HIS A 45 -9.89 4.19 -40.97
N GLN A 46 -8.88 5.05 -41.07
CA GLN A 46 -8.33 5.75 -39.91
C GLN A 46 -9.37 6.67 -39.26
N GLN A 47 -10.12 7.43 -40.07
CA GLN A 47 -11.16 8.32 -39.56
C GLN A 47 -12.30 7.53 -38.92
N TYR A 48 -12.74 6.45 -39.56
CA TYR A 48 -13.79 5.58 -39.02
C TYR A 48 -13.41 4.95 -37.65
N ILE A 49 -12.13 4.56 -37.47
CA ILE A 49 -11.62 4.10 -36.17
C ILE A 49 -11.65 5.21 -35.12
N LYS A 50 -11.27 6.44 -35.49
CA LYS A 50 -11.33 7.60 -34.59
C LYS A 50 -12.76 7.90 -34.15
N ASP A 51 -13.70 7.89 -35.09
CA ASP A 51 -15.12 8.14 -34.83
C ASP A 51 -15.71 7.04 -33.93
N HIS A 52 -15.33 5.78 -34.15
CA HIS A 52 -15.67 4.69 -33.24
C HIS A 52 -15.14 4.94 -31.82
N ILE A 53 -13.86 5.29 -31.66
CA ILE A 53 -13.26 5.55 -30.33
C ILE A 53 -13.94 6.73 -29.63
N LEU A 54 -14.24 7.81 -30.36
CA LEU A 54 -14.90 9.00 -29.83
C LEU A 54 -16.40 8.82 -29.56
N SER A 55 -17.02 7.78 -30.11
CA SER A 55 -18.42 7.45 -29.81
C SER A 55 -18.65 7.00 -28.37
N PHE A 56 -17.59 6.61 -27.64
CA PHE A 56 -17.69 6.22 -26.23
C PHE A 56 -17.59 7.45 -25.32
N PRO A 57 -18.47 7.57 -24.31
CA PRO A 57 -18.41 8.68 -23.37
C PRO A 57 -17.13 8.63 -22.54
N ALA A 58 -16.42 9.76 -22.49
CA ALA A 58 -15.20 9.93 -21.72
C ALA A 58 -15.39 11.00 -20.64
N TYR A 59 -14.85 10.75 -19.44
CA TYR A 59 -15.05 11.59 -18.26
C TYR A 59 -13.71 12.10 -17.71
N SER A 60 -13.69 13.31 -17.16
CA SER A 60 -12.54 13.80 -16.39
C SER A 60 -12.60 13.30 -14.94
N SER A 61 -11.44 12.98 -14.35
CA SER A 61 -11.38 12.56 -12.94
C SER A 61 -11.71 13.74 -12.02
N HIS A 62 -12.82 13.65 -11.29
CA HIS A 62 -13.34 14.71 -10.42
C HIS A 62 -12.38 15.18 -9.30
N TYR A 63 -11.39 14.36 -8.94
CA TYR A 63 -10.43 14.60 -7.84
C TYR A 63 -9.06 15.13 -8.32
N GLY A 64 -8.88 15.39 -9.62
CA GLY A 64 -7.56 15.71 -10.19
C GLY A 64 -7.56 16.84 -11.22
N ARG A 65 -8.57 17.72 -11.21
CA ARG A 65 -8.72 18.79 -12.22
C ARG A 65 -7.51 19.75 -12.28
N GLU A 66 -6.76 19.90 -11.20
CA GLU A 66 -5.54 20.73 -11.18
C GLU A 66 -4.27 20.02 -11.68
N LYS A 67 -4.25 18.67 -11.75
CA LYS A 67 -3.01 17.90 -11.98
C LYS A 67 -2.98 17.08 -13.28
N SER A 68 -4.08 16.96 -14.03
CA SER A 68 -4.12 16.09 -15.22
C SER A 68 -5.25 16.40 -16.21
N GLU A 69 -4.93 16.59 -17.48
CA GLU A 69 -5.87 16.70 -18.63
C GLU A 69 -6.41 15.35 -19.14
N ARG A 70 -6.16 14.23 -18.43
CA ARG A 70 -6.55 12.88 -18.86
C ARG A 70 -8.06 12.66 -18.83
N LEU A 71 -8.57 12.02 -19.90
CA LEU A 71 -9.96 11.58 -20.02
C LEU A 71 -10.05 10.06 -19.82
N TYR A 72 -11.12 9.61 -19.17
CA TYR A 72 -11.33 8.21 -18.79
C TYR A 72 -12.61 7.62 -19.41
N LEU A 73 -12.45 6.50 -20.11
CA LEU A 73 -13.54 5.62 -20.56
C LEU A 73 -14.03 4.75 -19.39
N SER A 74 -15.23 4.17 -19.53
CA SER A 74 -15.80 3.26 -18.52
C SER A 74 -14.83 2.14 -18.12
N GLY A 75 -14.90 1.70 -16.86
CA GLY A 75 -14.05 0.63 -16.34
C GLY A 75 -14.45 -0.78 -16.75
N ASP A 76 -15.67 -0.92 -17.27
CA ASP A 76 -16.15 -2.17 -17.89
C ASP A 76 -15.57 -2.36 -19.30
N LEU A 77 -14.96 -1.32 -19.85
CA LEU A 77 -14.30 -1.34 -21.15
C LEU A 77 -12.80 -1.56 -20.97
N ASN A 78 -12.23 -2.30 -21.92
CA ASN A 78 -10.79 -2.39 -22.12
C ASN A 78 -10.52 -2.37 -23.63
N LEU A 79 -9.26 -2.23 -24.02
CA LEU A 79 -8.90 -2.07 -25.44
C LEU A 79 -9.35 -3.28 -26.29
N THR A 80 -9.33 -4.48 -25.72
CA THR A 80 -9.81 -5.70 -26.38
C THR A 80 -11.32 -5.68 -26.57
N SER A 81 -12.08 -5.25 -25.56
CA SER A 81 -13.53 -5.08 -25.65
C SER A 81 -13.91 -4.00 -26.67
N LEU A 82 -13.21 -2.86 -26.70
CA LEU A 82 -13.42 -1.81 -27.70
C LEU A 82 -13.15 -2.32 -29.12
N TYR A 83 -12.10 -3.12 -29.32
CA TYR A 83 -11.80 -3.70 -30.62
C TYR A 83 -12.87 -4.70 -31.07
N LYS A 84 -13.41 -5.51 -30.16
CA LYS A 84 -14.54 -6.40 -30.46
C LYS A 84 -15.79 -5.63 -30.89
N LEU A 85 -16.10 -4.52 -30.21
CA LEU A 85 -17.21 -3.64 -30.58
C LEU A 85 -16.97 -2.98 -31.95
N TYR A 86 -15.73 -2.59 -32.24
CA TYR A 86 -15.33 -2.08 -33.55
C TYR A 86 -15.52 -3.13 -34.65
N GLN A 87 -15.09 -4.37 -34.43
CA GLN A 87 -15.29 -5.48 -35.38
C GLN A 87 -16.77 -5.74 -35.64
N ALA A 88 -17.59 -5.74 -34.59
CA ALA A 88 -19.04 -5.89 -34.72
C ALA A 88 -19.66 -4.75 -35.53
N LYS A 89 -19.25 -3.50 -35.27
CA LYS A 89 -19.74 -2.33 -36.01
C LYS A 89 -19.31 -2.35 -37.49
N CYS A 90 -18.07 -2.73 -37.78
CA CYS A 90 -17.60 -2.96 -39.15
C CYS A 90 -18.42 -4.03 -39.86
N GLY A 91 -18.80 -5.11 -39.17
CA GLY A 91 -19.69 -6.15 -39.72
C GLY A 91 -21.08 -5.62 -40.09
N THR A 92 -21.66 -4.74 -39.27
CA THR A 92 -22.95 -4.08 -39.55
C THR A 92 -22.85 -3.10 -40.72
N ASP A 93 -21.75 -2.35 -40.81
CA ASP A 93 -21.55 -1.31 -41.81
C ASP A 93 -20.90 -1.84 -43.12
N ASN A 94 -20.78 -3.17 -43.28
CA ASN A 94 -20.13 -3.85 -44.40
C ASN A 94 -18.68 -3.39 -44.68
N LEU A 95 -17.92 -3.07 -43.63
CA LEU A 95 -16.52 -2.68 -43.68
C LEU A 95 -15.59 -3.82 -43.22
N VAL A 96 -14.40 -3.90 -43.80
CA VAL A 96 -13.36 -4.84 -43.35
C VAL A 96 -12.59 -4.23 -42.18
N ALA A 97 -12.72 -4.85 -41.01
CA ALA A 97 -12.02 -4.40 -39.80
C ALA A 97 -10.49 -4.51 -39.95
N VAL A 98 -9.77 -3.47 -39.51
CA VAL A 98 -8.30 -3.51 -39.43
C VAL A 98 -7.82 -4.46 -38.33
N CYS A 99 -6.55 -4.86 -38.36
CA CYS A 99 -5.97 -5.69 -37.30
C CYS A 99 -5.89 -4.97 -35.94
N TYR A 100 -5.87 -5.74 -34.85
CA TYR A 100 -5.83 -5.21 -33.49
C TYR A 100 -4.66 -4.24 -33.24
N ASP A 101 -3.47 -4.54 -33.77
CA ASP A 101 -2.29 -3.70 -33.54
C ASP A 101 -2.45 -2.31 -34.19
N SER A 102 -3.01 -2.26 -35.40
CA SER A 102 -3.36 -1.00 -36.07
C SER A 102 -4.35 -0.18 -35.26
N TYR A 103 -5.42 -0.83 -34.76
CA TYR A 103 -6.42 -0.20 -33.90
C TYR A 103 -5.80 0.33 -32.60
N ARG A 104 -4.92 -0.46 -31.98
CA ARG A 104 -4.19 -0.11 -30.75
C ARG A 104 -3.26 1.09 -30.95
N ILE A 105 -2.57 1.18 -32.09
CA ILE A 105 -1.71 2.33 -32.41
C ILE A 105 -2.54 3.60 -32.52
N ILE A 106 -3.69 3.54 -33.21
CA ILE A 106 -4.61 4.68 -33.34
C ILE A 106 -5.21 5.04 -31.97
N PHE A 107 -5.60 4.06 -31.14
CA PHE A 107 -6.09 4.33 -29.79
C PHE A 107 -5.06 5.07 -28.92
N LYS A 108 -3.77 4.71 -29.03
CA LYS A 108 -2.69 5.38 -28.28
C LYS A 108 -2.49 6.86 -28.66
N THR A 109 -2.99 7.32 -29.81
CA THR A 109 -2.93 8.75 -30.15
C THR A 109 -3.95 9.57 -29.36
N PHE A 110 -4.93 8.93 -28.71
CA PHE A 110 -5.88 9.58 -27.83
C PHE A 110 -5.36 9.62 -26.39
N ASN A 111 -5.59 10.72 -25.67
CA ASN A 111 -5.33 10.83 -24.23
C ASN A 111 -6.43 10.15 -23.38
N LEU A 112 -6.88 8.96 -23.81
CA LEU A 112 -7.97 8.19 -23.20
C LEU A 112 -7.44 7.01 -22.40
N HIS A 113 -7.95 6.85 -21.19
CA HIS A 113 -7.56 5.77 -20.26
C HIS A 113 -8.80 5.00 -19.80
N PHE A 114 -8.68 3.73 -19.43
CA PHE A 114 -9.80 3.00 -18.82
C PHE A 114 -9.86 3.27 -17.33
N ARG A 115 -11.06 3.63 -16.83
CA ARG A 115 -11.28 3.82 -15.39
C ARG A 115 -11.09 2.49 -14.69
N LYS A 116 -10.26 2.42 -13.66
CA LYS A 116 -10.26 1.22 -12.81
C LYS A 116 -11.47 1.30 -11.87
N PRO A 117 -12.18 0.20 -11.59
CA PRO A 117 -13.10 0.14 -10.46
C PRO A 117 -12.38 0.72 -9.23
N LYS A 118 -13.01 1.66 -8.52
CA LYS A 118 -12.42 2.20 -7.30
C LYS A 118 -12.52 1.09 -6.25
N ILE A 119 -11.40 0.48 -5.93
CA ILE A 119 -11.20 -0.30 -4.71
C ILE A 119 -10.72 0.72 -3.66
N ASP A 120 -11.18 0.60 -2.41
CA ASP A 120 -10.93 1.54 -1.31
C ASP A 120 -11.62 2.91 -1.44
N THR A 121 -12.94 2.93 -1.57
CA THR A 121 -13.73 4.16 -1.39
C THR A 121 -14.11 4.36 0.08
N CYS A 122 -14.30 5.62 0.47
CA CYS A 122 -14.78 5.94 1.82
C CYS A 122 -16.27 5.62 1.94
N ASP A 123 -16.63 4.65 2.78
CA ASP A 123 -18.01 4.25 3.06
C ASP A 123 -18.91 5.42 3.43
N GLU A 124 -18.39 6.36 4.23
CA GLU A 124 -19.13 7.56 4.64
C GLU A 124 -19.41 8.47 3.43
N CYS A 125 -18.43 8.66 2.55
CA CYS A 125 -18.61 9.40 1.31
C CYS A 125 -19.60 8.71 0.37
N ASP A 126 -19.52 7.39 0.22
CA ASP A 126 -20.40 6.63 -0.65
C ASP A 126 -21.84 6.66 -0.16
N ARG A 127 -22.04 6.47 1.15
CA ARG A 127 -23.34 6.62 1.80
C ARG A 127 -23.91 8.03 1.61
N LEU A 128 -23.14 9.08 1.89
CA LEU A 128 -23.57 10.47 1.70
C LEU A 128 -23.89 10.76 0.24
N ASN A 129 -23.12 10.22 -0.71
CA ASN A 129 -23.40 10.39 -2.14
C ASN A 129 -24.70 9.70 -2.57
N VAL A 130 -25.04 8.55 -1.97
CA VAL A 130 -26.33 7.88 -2.19
C VAL A 130 -27.47 8.67 -1.55
N GLU A 131 -27.32 9.09 -0.29
CA GLU A 131 -28.32 9.90 0.43
C GLU A 131 -28.64 11.20 -0.33
N ILE A 132 -27.62 11.91 -0.85
CA ILE A 132 -27.79 13.13 -1.67
C ILE A 132 -28.58 12.86 -2.96
N LYS A 133 -28.41 11.69 -3.58
CA LYS A 133 -29.13 11.35 -4.83
C LYS A 133 -30.59 10.99 -4.59
N ILE A 134 -30.90 10.41 -3.42
CA ILE A 134 -32.26 9.99 -3.05
C ILE A 134 -33.06 11.16 -2.48
N ALA A 135 -32.39 12.09 -1.80
CA ALA A 135 -33.05 13.25 -1.19
C ALA A 135 -33.79 14.10 -2.23
N THR A 136 -35.05 14.40 -1.93
CA THR A 136 -35.94 15.21 -2.77
C THR A 136 -36.07 16.65 -2.26
N GLU A 137 -35.87 16.88 -0.97
CA GLU A 137 -35.95 18.19 -0.35
C GLU A 137 -34.64 18.98 -0.49
N GLU A 138 -34.71 20.19 -1.02
CA GLU A 138 -33.54 21.04 -1.28
C GLU A 138 -32.72 21.34 -0.01
N LYS A 139 -33.39 21.59 1.12
CA LYS A 139 -32.73 21.85 2.41
C LYS A 139 -31.90 20.66 2.87
N GLU A 140 -32.41 19.44 2.72
CA GLU A 140 -31.69 18.23 3.12
C GLU A 140 -30.53 17.94 2.17
N ILE A 141 -30.71 18.16 0.86
CA ILE A 141 -29.62 18.06 -0.13
C ILE A 141 -28.47 19.01 0.24
N ILE A 142 -28.77 20.27 0.60
CA ILE A 142 -27.75 21.25 1.02
C ILE A 142 -27.04 20.77 2.29
N ARG A 143 -27.78 20.29 3.29
CA ARG A 143 -27.21 19.78 4.53
C ARG A 143 -26.29 18.58 4.30
N LEU A 144 -26.71 17.59 3.52
CA LEU A 144 -25.92 16.40 3.23
C LEU A 144 -24.65 16.74 2.43
N LYS A 145 -24.74 17.68 1.48
CA LYS A 145 -23.56 18.22 0.78
C LYS A 145 -22.59 18.87 1.74
N GLN A 146 -23.08 19.68 2.67
CA GLN A 146 -22.25 20.33 3.69
C GLN A 146 -21.52 19.29 4.56
N VAL A 147 -22.24 18.26 5.05
CA VAL A 147 -21.64 17.17 5.84
C VAL A 147 -20.53 16.45 5.07
N ARG A 148 -20.77 16.16 3.78
CA ARG A 148 -19.78 15.53 2.91
C ARG A 148 -18.56 16.42 2.70
N ASP A 149 -18.77 17.72 2.46
CA ASP A 149 -17.68 18.66 2.24
C ASP A 149 -16.85 18.86 3.51
N ASP A 150 -17.49 18.88 4.69
CA ASP A 150 -16.79 18.93 5.98
C ASP A 150 -16.00 17.65 6.27
N HIS A 151 -16.53 16.48 5.91
CA HIS A 151 -15.80 15.21 5.96
C HIS A 151 -14.54 15.23 5.08
N GLN A 152 -14.65 15.73 3.84
CA GLN A 152 -13.52 15.85 2.92
C GLN A 152 -12.48 16.86 3.42
N LYS A 153 -12.92 18.01 3.96
CA LYS A 153 -12.03 18.98 4.60
C LYS A 153 -11.30 18.37 5.79
N ALA A 154 -11.99 17.61 6.63
CA ALA A 154 -11.36 16.92 7.77
C ALA A 154 -10.30 15.90 7.32
N ALA A 155 -10.56 15.15 6.24
CA ALA A 155 -9.57 14.27 5.65
C ALA A 155 -8.35 15.06 5.12
N GLN A 156 -8.58 16.15 4.39
CA GLN A 156 -7.53 17.00 3.85
C GLN A 156 -6.65 17.62 4.95
N ARG A 157 -7.26 18.07 6.07
CA ARG A 157 -6.53 18.58 7.24
C ARG A 157 -5.48 17.60 7.75
N VAL A 158 -5.79 16.30 7.78
CA VAL A 158 -4.82 15.29 8.24
C VAL A 158 -3.61 15.22 7.30
N TYR A 159 -3.83 15.30 5.98
CA TYR A 159 -2.76 15.34 4.99
C TYR A 159 -1.92 16.61 5.10
N ASP A 160 -2.56 17.76 5.23
CA ASP A 160 -1.87 19.04 5.33
C ASP A 160 -0.99 19.06 6.59
N GLN A 161 -1.52 18.58 7.72
CA GLN A 161 -0.75 18.45 8.95
C GLN A 161 0.42 17.49 8.78
N LYS A 162 0.19 16.31 8.20
CA LYS A 162 1.26 15.34 7.92
C LYS A 162 2.37 15.92 7.05
N ASN A 163 2.02 16.62 5.98
CA ASN A 163 3.00 17.27 5.12
C ASN A 163 3.80 18.31 5.90
N ALA A 164 3.14 19.13 6.73
CA ALA A 164 3.82 20.11 7.58
C ALA A 164 4.79 19.45 8.57
N ASP A 165 4.41 18.32 9.19
CA ASP A 165 5.27 17.57 10.10
C ASP A 165 6.44 16.87 9.39
N VAL A 166 6.22 16.38 8.17
CA VAL A 166 7.29 15.86 7.32
C VAL A 166 8.26 16.98 6.98
N GLU A 167 7.81 18.14 6.49
CA GLU A 167 8.69 19.28 6.21
C GLU A 167 9.45 19.74 7.46
N ARG A 168 8.80 19.77 8.62
CA ARG A 168 9.47 20.08 9.90
C ARG A 168 10.57 19.08 10.23
N SER A 169 10.31 17.78 10.11
CA SER A 169 11.30 16.71 10.37
C SER A 169 12.51 16.74 9.43
N LYS A 170 12.43 17.45 8.31
CA LYS A 170 13.57 17.61 7.39
C LYS A 170 14.58 18.64 7.89
N ILE A 171 14.12 19.62 8.67
CA ILE A 171 14.92 20.76 9.10
C ILE A 171 15.30 20.61 10.56
N ASP A 172 14.36 20.18 11.41
CA ASP A 172 14.54 20.03 12.84
C ASP A 172 15.08 18.64 13.18
N TYR A 173 16.33 18.59 13.68
CA TYR A 173 17.00 17.36 14.06
C TYR A 173 16.41 16.70 15.32
N THR A 174 15.54 17.40 16.06
CA THR A 174 14.86 16.86 17.25
C THR A 174 13.53 16.20 16.90
N VAL A 175 13.02 16.38 15.67
CA VAL A 175 11.72 15.89 15.24
C VAL A 175 11.87 14.78 14.21
N ARG A 176 11.18 13.66 14.43
CA ARG A 176 11.13 12.52 13.52
C ARG A 176 9.69 12.19 13.16
N THR A 177 9.40 11.99 11.88
CA THR A 177 8.06 11.58 11.42
C THR A 177 8.11 10.18 10.82
N VAL A 178 7.19 9.32 11.21
CA VAL A 178 7.09 7.94 10.75
C VAL A 178 5.64 7.65 10.35
N SER A 179 5.43 7.17 9.13
CA SER A 179 4.15 6.58 8.72
C SER A 179 4.30 5.07 8.64
N PHE A 180 3.30 4.30 9.08
CA PHE A 180 3.38 2.86 9.01
C PHE A 180 2.05 2.20 8.69
N ASP A 181 2.14 1.07 7.99
CA ASP A 181 0.98 0.28 7.56
C ASP A 181 1.33 -1.19 7.36
N LEU A 182 0.36 -2.06 7.61
CA LEU A 182 0.51 -3.49 7.44
C LEU A 182 0.15 -3.89 6.00
N GLN A 183 1.14 -4.35 5.24
CA GLN A 183 0.92 -4.79 3.87
C GLN A 183 -0.03 -5.99 3.82
N LYS A 184 -0.77 -6.12 2.72
CA LYS A 184 -1.47 -7.37 2.35
C LYS A 184 -0.54 -8.57 2.52
N GLN A 185 -1.08 -9.66 3.07
CA GLN A 185 -0.33 -10.87 3.37
C GLN A 185 0.40 -11.42 2.13
N LEU A 186 1.65 -11.82 2.33
CA LEU A 186 2.51 -12.34 1.28
C LEU A 186 2.47 -13.88 1.30
N PRO A 187 1.86 -14.52 0.30
CA PRO A 187 1.70 -15.97 0.29
C PRO A 187 3.05 -16.67 0.11
N THR A 188 3.23 -17.78 0.83
CA THR A 188 4.48 -18.53 0.90
C THR A 188 4.17 -20.03 0.81
N PRO A 189 4.64 -20.75 -0.22
CA PRO A 189 5.41 -20.28 -1.37
C PRO A 189 4.59 -19.34 -2.27
N PHE A 190 5.27 -18.39 -2.94
CA PHE A 190 4.66 -17.57 -3.97
C PHE A 190 4.60 -18.33 -5.29
N LEU A 191 3.41 -18.82 -5.62
CA LEU A 191 3.17 -19.58 -6.85
C LEU A 191 2.36 -18.77 -7.85
N LYS A 192 2.80 -18.78 -9.11
CA LYS A 192 2.05 -18.18 -10.23
C LYS A 192 0.95 -19.09 -10.77
N CYS A 193 0.98 -20.39 -10.44
CA CYS A 193 -0.02 -21.35 -10.89
C CYS A 193 -1.30 -21.27 -10.06
N GLY A 194 -2.45 -21.43 -10.72
CA GLY A 194 -3.76 -21.26 -10.08
C GLY A 194 -4.07 -22.25 -8.95
N VAL A 195 -3.35 -23.37 -8.86
CA VAL A 195 -3.54 -24.42 -7.84
C VAL A 195 -3.39 -23.86 -6.42
N ALA A 196 -2.52 -22.87 -6.24
CA ALA A 196 -2.27 -22.28 -4.95
C ALA A 196 -3.49 -21.52 -4.39
N PHE A 197 -4.37 -20.98 -5.25
CA PHE A 197 -5.57 -20.25 -4.82
C PHE A 197 -6.61 -21.15 -4.15
N TYR A 198 -6.58 -22.45 -4.41
CA TYR A 198 -7.51 -23.43 -3.83
C TYR A 198 -6.95 -24.13 -2.58
N LYS A 199 -5.84 -23.62 -2.03
CA LYS A 199 -5.10 -24.24 -0.92
C LYS A 199 -4.86 -23.22 0.17
N ARG A 200 -4.81 -23.68 1.42
CA ARG A 200 -4.41 -22.84 2.55
C ARG A 200 -2.92 -22.54 2.46
N GLN A 201 -2.57 -21.28 2.31
CA GLN A 201 -1.19 -20.81 2.13
C GLN A 201 -0.63 -20.28 3.45
N LEU A 202 0.66 -20.51 3.70
CA LEU A 202 1.36 -19.84 4.78
C LEU A 202 1.54 -18.38 4.42
N TYR A 203 1.29 -17.47 5.35
CA TYR A 203 1.46 -16.05 5.13
C TYR A 203 2.71 -15.51 5.81
N THR A 204 3.51 -14.80 5.02
CA THR A 204 4.53 -13.88 5.51
C THR A 204 3.89 -12.49 5.63
N LEU A 205 4.07 -11.86 6.77
CA LEU A 205 3.53 -10.56 7.13
C LEU A 205 4.63 -9.51 7.01
N ASN A 206 4.26 -8.30 6.61
CA ASN A 206 5.17 -7.17 6.46
C ASN A 206 4.54 -5.89 6.99
N LEU A 207 5.02 -5.41 8.14
CA LEU A 207 4.68 -4.10 8.67
C LEU A 207 5.73 -3.11 8.19
N SER A 208 5.35 -2.23 7.28
CA SER A 208 6.27 -1.26 6.69
C SER A 208 6.20 0.06 7.43
N PHE A 209 7.36 0.61 7.74
CA PHE A 209 7.55 1.95 8.30
C PHE A 209 8.22 2.78 7.23
N LEU A 210 7.76 4.02 7.04
CA LEU A 210 8.42 5.02 6.23
C LEU A 210 8.74 6.21 7.12
N GLU A 211 10.02 6.36 7.40
CA GLU A 211 10.63 7.42 8.21
C GLU A 211 11.04 8.60 7.32
N SER A 212 10.80 9.81 7.82
CA SER A 212 11.39 11.07 7.37
C SER A 212 12.15 11.70 8.54
N TYR A 213 13.45 11.92 8.35
CA TYR A 213 14.34 12.54 9.34
C TYR A 213 15.53 13.20 8.64
N LEU A 214 15.79 14.48 8.93
CA LEU A 214 16.93 15.24 8.39
C LEU A 214 17.02 15.24 6.85
N GLY A 215 15.87 15.35 6.18
CA GLY A 215 15.80 15.37 4.71
C GLY A 215 16.00 14.00 4.07
N GLN A 216 16.19 12.94 4.87
CA GLN A 216 16.34 11.58 4.40
C GLN A 216 15.07 10.79 4.67
N ASN A 217 14.62 10.06 3.65
CA ASN A 217 13.56 9.08 3.79
C ASN A 217 14.17 7.68 3.83
N LYS A 218 13.73 6.85 4.78
CA LYS A 218 14.11 5.45 4.89
C LYS A 218 12.88 4.59 5.15
N ALA A 219 12.84 3.41 4.54
CA ALA A 219 11.78 2.46 4.78
C ALA A 219 12.31 1.27 5.58
N TYR A 220 11.57 0.83 6.59
CA TYR A 220 11.86 -0.38 7.35
C TYR A 220 10.71 -1.37 7.15
N CYS A 221 11.01 -2.60 6.75
CA CYS A 221 10.04 -3.67 6.60
C CYS A 221 10.23 -4.66 7.74
N TYR A 222 9.39 -4.58 8.77
CA TYR A 222 9.37 -5.54 9.87
C TYR A 222 8.60 -6.79 9.41
N MET A 223 9.32 -7.90 9.25
CA MET A 223 8.80 -9.10 8.61
C MET A 223 8.83 -10.30 9.54
N TRP A 224 7.74 -11.07 9.52
CA TRP A 224 7.62 -12.36 10.20
C TRP A 224 6.59 -13.22 9.47
N ASP A 225 6.61 -14.51 9.70
CA ASP A 225 5.55 -15.41 9.22
C ASP A 225 4.56 -15.76 10.33
N GLU A 226 3.38 -16.23 9.94
CA GLU A 226 2.29 -16.58 10.85
C GLU A 226 2.63 -17.66 11.89
N THR A 227 3.73 -18.40 11.74
CA THR A 227 4.20 -19.34 12.79
C THR A 227 4.93 -18.63 13.93
N ARG A 228 5.43 -17.41 13.70
CA ARG A 228 6.17 -16.65 14.73
C ARG A 228 5.23 -15.82 15.59
N ALA A 229 4.29 -15.11 14.95
CA ALA A 229 3.32 -14.26 15.61
C ALA A 229 2.12 -13.96 14.70
N ARG A 230 1.02 -13.46 15.26
CA ARG A 230 -0.18 -13.07 14.50
C ARG A 230 0.01 -11.66 13.92
N ARG A 231 -1.07 -10.91 13.66
CA ARG A 231 -1.03 -9.56 13.06
C ARG A 231 -1.82 -8.50 13.84
N GLY A 232 -1.96 -8.70 15.14
CA GLY A 232 -2.76 -7.84 16.00
C GLY A 232 -1.96 -6.70 16.63
N SER A 233 -2.63 -5.98 17.52
CA SER A 233 -2.04 -4.86 18.27
C SER A 233 -0.78 -5.23 19.06
N LYS A 234 -0.65 -6.47 19.53
CA LYS A 234 0.54 -6.93 20.27
C LYS A 234 1.78 -6.97 19.37
N GLU A 235 1.63 -7.52 18.17
CA GLU A 235 2.70 -7.60 17.20
C GLU A 235 3.07 -6.22 16.67
N VAL A 236 2.08 -5.40 16.31
CA VAL A 236 2.32 -4.02 15.87
C VAL A 236 2.99 -3.20 16.96
N GLY A 237 2.51 -3.26 18.20
CA GLY A 237 3.12 -2.56 19.32
C GLY A 237 4.56 -3.00 19.58
N SER A 238 4.87 -4.28 19.42
CA SER A 238 6.25 -4.80 19.55
C SER A 238 7.19 -4.21 18.48
N CYS A 239 6.73 -4.11 17.22
CA CYS A 239 7.49 -3.46 16.16
C CYS A 239 7.71 -1.96 16.45
N VAL A 240 6.68 -1.25 16.92
CA VAL A 240 6.79 0.17 17.30
C VAL A 240 7.76 0.35 18.48
N MET A 241 7.74 -0.54 19.47
CA MET A 241 8.71 -0.53 20.58
C MET A 241 10.15 -0.69 20.07
N GLN A 242 10.38 -1.60 19.12
CA GLN A 242 11.71 -1.79 18.54
C GLN A 242 12.16 -0.57 17.72
N ASP A 243 11.25 0.07 16.99
CA ASP A 243 11.51 1.32 16.28
C ASP A 243 11.92 2.46 17.24
N LEU A 244 11.19 2.62 18.36
CA LEU A 244 11.52 3.59 19.40
C LEU A 244 12.87 3.33 20.07
N GLN A 245 13.27 2.06 20.23
CA GLN A 245 14.59 1.69 20.75
C GLN A 245 15.73 2.03 19.79
N ARG A 246 15.50 1.95 18.48
CA ARG A 246 16.50 2.27 17.44
C ARG A 246 16.63 3.76 17.16
N MET A 247 15.65 4.54 17.61
CA MET A 247 15.57 5.98 17.34
C MET A 247 16.78 6.74 17.92
N PRO A 248 17.42 7.64 17.14
CA PRO A 248 18.54 8.45 17.61
C PRO A 248 18.21 9.21 18.91
N THR A 249 19.16 9.30 19.83
CA THR A 249 18.98 9.97 21.12
C THR A 249 18.77 11.48 21.00
N THR A 250 19.13 12.07 19.86
CA THR A 250 18.88 13.47 19.49
C THR A 250 17.41 13.79 19.25
N VAL A 251 16.57 12.78 19.00
CA VAL A 251 15.14 12.98 18.77
C VAL A 251 14.42 13.16 20.10
N GLU A 252 13.76 14.30 20.24
CA GLU A 252 12.96 14.71 21.40
C GLU A 252 11.45 14.61 21.11
N GLU A 253 11.05 14.62 19.82
CA GLU A 253 9.66 14.43 19.40
C GLU A 253 9.57 13.44 18.22
N VAL A 254 8.73 12.41 18.38
CA VAL A 254 8.42 11.48 17.29
C VAL A 254 6.92 11.48 16.99
N ILE A 255 6.59 11.54 15.70
CA ILE A 255 5.23 11.60 15.20
C ILE A 255 4.94 10.37 14.35
N TYR A 256 4.02 9.54 14.82
CA TYR A 256 3.53 8.38 14.11
C TYR A 256 2.23 8.70 13.38
N TYR A 257 2.14 8.28 12.12
CA TYR A 257 0.90 8.24 11.33
C TYR A 257 0.55 6.79 11.02
N SER A 258 -0.70 6.40 11.30
CA SER A 258 -1.21 5.07 10.96
C SER A 258 -2.67 5.12 10.51
N ASP A 259 -3.17 4.01 10.03
CA ASP A 259 -4.61 3.81 9.83
C ASP A 259 -5.37 3.73 11.17
N ARG A 260 -6.71 3.62 11.09
CA ARG A 260 -7.59 3.50 12.25
C ARG A 260 -8.03 2.07 12.55
N CYS A 261 -7.27 1.06 12.13
CA CYS A 261 -7.64 -0.32 12.37
C CYS A 261 -7.67 -0.60 13.88
N ALA A 262 -8.86 -0.90 14.42
CA ALA A 262 -9.03 -1.15 15.85
C ALA A 262 -8.27 -2.40 16.33
N GLY A 263 -8.15 -3.42 15.49
CA GLY A 263 -7.40 -4.64 15.82
C GLY A 263 -5.89 -4.45 15.90
N GLN A 264 -5.36 -3.35 15.34
CA GLN A 264 -3.93 -3.11 15.15
C GLN A 264 -3.47 -1.82 15.84
N ASN A 265 -3.97 -0.67 15.38
CA ASN A 265 -3.43 0.65 15.70
C ASN A 265 -4.33 1.48 16.63
N HIS A 266 -5.64 1.49 16.37
CA HIS A 266 -6.61 2.34 17.10
C HIS A 266 -7.20 1.60 18.31
N ASN A 267 -6.35 1.25 19.28
CA ASN A 267 -6.77 0.54 20.49
C ASN A 267 -5.98 0.95 21.73
N LYS A 268 -6.51 0.56 22.90
CA LYS A 268 -5.91 0.85 24.20
C LYS A 268 -4.51 0.24 24.37
N ASN A 269 -4.20 -0.88 23.73
CA ASN A 269 -2.92 -1.57 23.91
C ASN A 269 -1.77 -0.71 23.38
N VAL A 270 -1.97 -0.05 22.23
CA VAL A 270 -0.99 0.89 21.66
C VAL A 270 -0.79 2.12 22.57
N VAL A 271 -1.88 2.67 23.11
CA VAL A 271 -1.82 3.80 24.07
C VAL A 271 -1.05 3.43 25.34
N PHE A 272 -1.29 2.22 25.86
CA PHE A 272 -0.59 1.70 27.03
C PHE A 272 0.88 1.43 26.72
N MET A 273 1.19 0.88 25.55
CA MET A 273 2.55 0.64 25.07
C MET A 273 3.35 1.95 25.03
N PHE A 274 2.83 3.01 24.39
CA PHE A 274 3.53 4.31 24.35
C PHE A 274 3.78 4.88 25.74
N THR A 275 2.78 4.80 26.62
CA THR A 275 2.91 5.26 28.02
C THR A 275 3.99 4.46 28.77
N HIS A 276 4.04 3.14 28.56
CA HIS A 276 5.03 2.27 29.18
C HIS A 276 6.45 2.54 28.67
N VAL A 277 6.62 2.74 27.36
CA VAL A 277 7.93 3.12 26.78
C VAL A 277 8.43 4.44 27.37
N LEU A 278 7.56 5.46 27.45
CA LEU A 278 7.93 6.74 28.06
C LEU A 278 8.28 6.62 29.54
N LYS A 279 7.61 5.74 30.29
CA LYS A 279 7.97 5.42 31.68
C LYS A 279 9.39 4.89 31.79
N ASN A 280 9.80 4.01 30.88
CA ASN A 280 11.16 3.46 30.88
C ASN A 280 12.19 4.52 30.46
N LEU A 281 11.91 5.28 29.39
CA LEU A 281 12.80 6.36 28.94
C LEU A 281 13.02 7.44 30.01
N LYS A 282 11.98 7.81 30.77
CA LYS A 282 12.11 8.75 31.88
C LYS A 282 13.05 8.24 32.98
N LYS A 283 13.01 6.93 33.29
CA LYS A 283 13.94 6.31 34.25
C LYS A 283 15.39 6.36 33.75
N GLU A 284 15.58 6.26 32.44
CA GLU A 284 16.89 6.41 31.77
C GLU A 284 17.32 7.88 31.63
N GLY A 285 16.51 8.85 32.06
CA GLY A 285 16.81 10.28 31.97
C GLY A 285 16.60 10.86 30.56
N ARG A 286 15.92 10.14 29.65
CA ARG A 286 15.61 10.61 28.30
C ARG A 286 14.23 11.26 28.27
N ALA A 287 14.18 12.54 27.92
CA ALA A 287 12.92 13.22 27.62
C ALA A 287 12.45 12.88 26.20
N LEU A 288 11.15 12.63 26.04
CA LEU A 288 10.56 12.33 24.74
C LEU A 288 9.08 12.72 24.71
N ARG A 289 8.66 13.31 23.60
CA ARG A 289 7.26 13.48 23.22
C ARG A 289 6.90 12.53 22.08
N ILE A 290 5.80 11.82 22.22
CA ILE A 290 5.25 10.95 21.17
C ILE A 290 3.91 11.50 20.76
N ILE A 291 3.70 11.68 19.46
CA ILE A 291 2.40 12.03 18.89
C ILE A 291 1.97 10.88 17.98
N HIS A 292 0.79 10.31 18.20
CA HIS A 292 0.21 9.28 17.33
C HIS A 292 -1.04 9.83 16.68
N ARG A 293 -0.96 10.11 15.39
CA ARG A 293 -2.04 10.61 14.54
C ARG A 293 -2.59 9.51 13.67
N PHE A 294 -3.89 9.60 13.44
CA PHE A 294 -4.60 8.65 12.61
C PHE A 294 -5.04 9.26 11.29
N MET A 295 -4.89 8.51 10.20
CA MET A 295 -5.48 8.86 8.92
C MET A 295 -7.01 8.71 8.97
N LYS A 296 -7.72 9.55 8.22
CA LYS A 296 -9.18 9.42 8.09
C LYS A 296 -9.50 8.17 7.26
N THR A 297 -10.34 7.27 7.81
CA THR A 297 -10.76 6.02 7.15
C THR A 297 -11.34 6.29 5.76
N GLY A 298 -10.97 5.47 4.77
CA GLY A 298 -11.39 5.63 3.37
C GLY A 298 -10.75 6.81 2.63
N HIS A 299 -9.93 7.58 3.31
CA HIS A 299 -9.12 8.68 2.78
C HIS A 299 -7.64 8.50 3.17
N SER A 300 -7.20 7.27 3.41
CA SER A 300 -5.91 6.93 4.02
C SER A 300 -4.88 6.41 3.03
N HIS A 301 -4.59 7.16 1.97
CA HIS A 301 -3.45 6.90 1.09
C HIS A 301 -2.17 7.41 1.76
N MET A 302 -1.37 6.50 2.32
CA MET A 302 -0.12 6.86 2.99
C MET A 302 1.07 6.69 2.04
N GLU A 303 2.15 7.44 2.25
CA GLU A 303 3.34 7.30 1.39
C GLU A 303 4.02 5.94 1.61
N VAL A 304 3.76 5.27 2.74
CA VAL A 304 4.14 3.87 2.96
C VAL A 304 3.48 2.92 1.94
N ASP A 305 2.32 3.25 1.38
CA ASP A 305 1.67 2.47 0.32
C ASP A 305 2.56 2.42 -0.94
N THR A 306 3.44 3.39 -1.14
CA THR A 306 4.42 3.37 -2.24
C THR A 306 5.46 2.26 -2.07
N ILE A 307 5.75 1.86 -0.83
CA ILE A 307 6.57 0.68 -0.51
C ILE A 307 5.86 -0.56 -1.00
N HIS A 308 4.62 -0.76 -0.55
CA HIS A 308 3.80 -1.93 -0.89
C HIS A 308 3.55 -2.04 -2.39
N ALA A 309 3.22 -0.92 -3.05
CA ALA A 309 3.04 -0.87 -4.49
C ALA A 309 4.33 -1.20 -5.26
N THR A 310 5.50 -0.91 -4.69
CA THR A 310 6.79 -1.30 -5.28
C THR A 310 7.06 -2.78 -5.08
N ILE A 311 6.81 -3.32 -3.88
CA ILE A 311 6.90 -4.76 -3.59
C ILE A 311 5.96 -5.55 -4.51
N GLU A 312 4.71 -5.14 -4.67
CA GLU A 312 3.73 -5.81 -5.54
C GLU A 312 4.13 -5.76 -7.02
N ARG A 313 4.68 -4.63 -7.49
CA ARG A 313 5.20 -4.51 -8.86
C ARG A 313 6.42 -5.41 -9.07
N ALA A 314 7.34 -5.44 -8.12
CA ALA A 314 8.53 -6.29 -8.17
C ALA A 314 8.11 -7.77 -8.16
N LYS A 315 7.22 -8.17 -7.25
CA LYS A 315 6.68 -9.53 -7.14
C LYS A 315 6.09 -10.02 -8.46
N LYS A 316 5.32 -9.19 -9.17
CA LYS A 316 4.71 -9.57 -10.46
C LYS A 316 5.73 -9.84 -11.56
N ARG A 317 6.90 -9.21 -11.49
CA ARG A 317 7.97 -9.30 -12.51
C ARG A 317 9.09 -10.27 -12.12
N THR A 318 9.12 -10.72 -10.87
CA THR A 318 10.20 -11.58 -10.39
C THR A 318 10.19 -12.95 -11.07
N GLU A 319 11.38 -13.43 -11.42
CA GLU A 319 11.64 -14.81 -11.82
C GLU A 319 12.22 -15.63 -10.65
N VAL A 320 12.58 -14.96 -9.55
CA VAL A 320 13.09 -15.61 -8.34
C VAL A 320 11.98 -16.44 -7.71
N SER A 321 12.28 -17.71 -7.43
CA SER A 321 11.41 -18.57 -6.64
C SER A 321 11.40 -18.12 -5.19
N ILE A 322 10.24 -17.71 -4.69
CA ILE A 322 10.01 -17.35 -3.29
C ILE A 322 9.23 -18.50 -2.66
N GLU A 323 9.91 -19.31 -1.87
CA GLU A 323 9.40 -20.63 -1.48
C GLU A 323 9.21 -20.74 0.04
N ILE A 324 10.04 -20.02 0.81
CA ILE A 324 9.93 -19.93 2.26
C ILE A 324 9.93 -18.47 2.75
N PRO A 325 9.59 -18.19 4.01
CA PRO A 325 9.48 -16.81 4.50
C PRO A 325 10.76 -15.98 4.35
N SER A 326 11.94 -16.56 4.56
CA SER A 326 13.20 -15.80 4.40
C SER A 326 13.47 -15.40 2.94
N ASP A 327 12.91 -16.10 1.96
CA ASP A 327 13.03 -15.69 0.56
C ASP A 327 12.31 -14.36 0.31
N TRP A 328 11.21 -14.09 1.03
CA TRP A 328 10.55 -12.78 0.98
C TRP A 328 11.43 -11.67 1.54
N GLU A 329 12.11 -11.93 2.67
CA GLU A 329 13.02 -10.98 3.30
C GLU A 329 14.17 -10.61 2.34
N ILE A 330 14.81 -11.62 1.74
CA ILE A 330 15.88 -11.43 0.75
C ILE A 330 15.36 -10.68 -0.48
N PHE A 331 14.19 -11.09 -0.99
CA PHE A 331 13.58 -10.48 -2.16
C PHE A 331 13.28 -9.00 -1.94
N ILE A 332 12.68 -8.63 -0.80
CA ILE A 332 12.32 -7.25 -0.47
C ILE A 332 13.57 -6.41 -0.22
N ALA A 333 14.57 -6.94 0.49
CA ALA A 333 15.84 -6.25 0.72
C ALA A 333 16.59 -5.94 -0.60
N ALA A 334 16.44 -6.78 -1.63
CA ALA A 334 17.08 -6.61 -2.92
C ALA A 334 16.39 -5.57 -3.84
N ILE A 335 15.22 -5.05 -3.47
CA ILE A 335 14.47 -4.10 -4.30
C ILE A 335 15.22 -2.76 -4.36
N GLN A 336 15.70 -2.40 -5.57
CA GLN A 336 16.32 -1.11 -5.82
C GLN A 336 15.28 0.00 -5.98
N ARG A 337 15.43 1.07 -5.20
CA ARG A 337 14.55 2.25 -5.22
C ARG A 337 15.24 3.44 -4.57
N THR A 338 14.72 4.65 -4.83
CA THR A 338 15.27 5.91 -4.32
C THR A 338 15.26 5.98 -2.79
N VAL A 339 14.17 5.54 -2.16
CA VAL A 339 14.08 5.43 -0.70
C VAL A 339 14.53 4.03 -0.33
N PRO A 340 15.68 3.82 0.31
CA PRO A 340 16.17 2.48 0.62
C PRO A 340 15.20 1.72 1.54
N ILE A 341 15.16 0.39 1.40
CA ILE A 341 14.43 -0.51 2.30
C ILE A 341 15.44 -1.26 3.16
N GLU A 342 15.25 -1.21 4.46
CA GLU A 342 15.90 -2.08 5.43
C GLU A 342 14.90 -3.15 5.89
N VAL A 343 15.25 -4.42 5.74
CA VAL A 343 14.40 -5.52 6.22
C VAL A 343 14.81 -5.92 7.62
N VAL A 344 13.82 -6.00 8.51
CA VAL A 344 13.97 -6.38 9.90
C VAL A 344 13.27 -7.71 10.12
N SER A 345 14.04 -8.80 10.22
CA SER A 345 13.47 -10.14 10.48
C SER A 345 13.08 -10.27 11.95
N MET A 346 11.78 -10.16 12.22
CA MET A 346 11.21 -10.26 13.56
C MET A 346 11.18 -11.72 14.00
N GLN A 347 11.81 -12.00 15.13
CA GLN A 347 11.84 -13.31 15.76
C GLN A 347 10.74 -13.42 16.82
N GLN A 348 10.39 -14.64 17.19
CA GLN A 348 9.38 -14.89 18.21
C GLN A 348 9.66 -14.18 19.55
N LYS A 349 10.95 -14.06 19.92
CA LYS A 349 11.38 -13.36 21.14
C LYS A 349 11.13 -11.85 21.12
N ASP A 350 10.96 -11.27 19.93
CA ASP A 350 10.80 -9.82 19.74
C ASP A 350 9.34 -9.39 19.96
N PHE A 351 8.40 -10.35 20.01
CA PHE A 351 6.99 -10.10 20.22
C PHE A 351 6.61 -10.20 21.69
N LEU A 352 6.17 -9.08 22.27
CA LEU A 352 5.82 -8.93 23.67
C LEU A 352 4.31 -8.81 23.87
N ASP A 353 3.81 -9.40 24.95
CA ASP A 353 2.41 -9.32 25.33
C ASP A 353 2.11 -7.99 26.04
N ILE A 354 1.93 -6.94 25.24
CA ILE A 354 1.58 -5.61 25.71
C ILE A 354 0.19 -5.55 26.38
N THR A 355 -0.66 -6.58 26.26
CA THR A 355 -1.96 -6.60 26.95
C THR A 355 -1.81 -6.73 28.46
N ALA A 356 -0.66 -7.25 28.94
CA ALA A 356 -0.33 -7.26 30.36
C ALA A 356 -0.30 -5.85 30.99
N LEU A 357 -0.15 -4.80 30.17
CA LEU A 357 -0.22 -3.41 30.62
C LEU A 357 -1.62 -3.00 31.12
N GLU A 358 -2.67 -3.77 30.82
CA GLU A 358 -4.00 -3.60 31.41
C GLU A 358 -4.02 -3.79 32.93
N GLU A 359 -3.02 -4.49 33.49
CA GLU A 359 -2.87 -4.62 34.95
C GLU A 359 -2.44 -3.30 35.62
N ILE A 360 -1.86 -2.38 34.83
CA ILE A 360 -1.34 -1.09 35.29
C ILE A 360 -2.28 0.02 34.84
N TYR A 361 -2.66 0.06 33.56
CA TYR A 361 -3.37 1.19 32.97
C TYR A 361 -4.81 0.84 32.63
N THR A 362 -5.71 1.80 32.80
CA THR A 362 -7.09 1.71 32.37
C THR A 362 -7.51 3.01 31.69
N ILE A 363 -8.22 2.90 30.57
CA ILE A 363 -8.80 4.05 29.86
C ILE A 363 -10.02 4.53 30.67
N PRO A 364 -10.07 5.79 31.13
CA PRO A 364 -11.23 6.31 31.86
C PRO A 364 -12.43 6.51 30.93
N LYS A 365 -13.63 6.58 31.52
CA LYS A 365 -14.87 6.89 30.78
C LYS A 365 -15.07 8.40 30.58
N THR A 366 -14.36 9.22 31.34
CA THR A 366 -14.46 10.68 31.32
C THR A 366 -13.08 11.31 31.19
N THR A 367 -13.04 12.53 30.65
CA THR A 367 -11.85 13.38 30.63
C THR A 367 -11.54 13.92 32.03
N THR A 368 -10.37 14.52 32.19
CA THR A 368 -10.00 15.24 33.42
C THR A 368 -10.93 16.43 33.70
N SER A 369 -11.56 16.99 32.67
CA SER A 369 -12.59 18.05 32.78
C SER A 369 -14.00 17.54 33.10
N GLY A 370 -14.20 16.21 33.21
CA GLY A 370 -15.49 15.60 33.52
C GLY A 370 -16.39 15.33 32.30
N GLU A 371 -15.93 15.57 31.08
CA GLU A 371 -16.68 15.28 29.85
C GLU A 371 -16.65 13.79 29.53
N THR A 372 -17.63 13.28 28.79
CA THR A 372 -17.62 11.89 28.32
C THR A 372 -16.50 11.66 27.29
N PHE A 373 -15.66 10.65 27.53
CA PHE A 373 -14.57 10.29 26.64
C PHE A 373 -14.99 9.21 25.63
N SER A 374 -14.72 9.46 24.34
CA SER A 374 -15.04 8.54 23.25
C SER A 374 -13.78 8.11 22.51
N PHE A 375 -13.16 7.02 22.97
CA PHE A 375 -11.90 6.51 22.39
C PHE A 375 -11.98 6.37 20.86
N LYS A 376 -13.06 5.77 20.35
CA LYS A 376 -13.27 5.53 18.91
C LYS A 376 -13.21 6.79 18.06
N LYS A 377 -13.49 7.98 18.63
CA LYS A 377 -13.50 9.25 17.89
C LYS A 377 -12.13 9.93 17.82
N VAL A 378 -11.17 9.54 18.66
CA VAL A 378 -9.87 10.20 18.75
C VAL A 378 -9.11 10.13 17.43
N MET A 379 -8.58 11.27 16.97
CA MET A 379 -7.77 11.42 15.77
C MET A 379 -6.28 11.61 16.08
N GLU A 380 -5.96 12.04 17.30
CA GLU A 380 -4.59 12.23 17.74
C GLU A 380 -4.46 11.93 19.24
N PHE A 381 -3.43 11.18 19.60
CA PHE A 381 -2.94 11.07 20.97
C PHE A 381 -1.55 11.71 21.08
N ALA A 382 -1.30 12.40 22.19
CA ALA A 382 -0.01 13.00 22.52
C ALA A 382 0.41 12.58 23.92
N PHE A 383 1.66 12.14 24.03
CA PHE A 383 2.27 11.58 25.22
C PHE A 383 3.59 12.31 25.49
N THR A 384 3.96 12.49 26.76
CA THR A 384 5.23 13.12 27.17
C THR A 384 5.80 12.44 28.40
N THR A 385 7.13 12.44 28.52
CA THR A 385 7.85 12.07 29.74
C THR A 385 7.58 13.00 30.93
N ASP A 386 7.13 14.24 30.69
CA ASP A 386 6.89 15.21 31.77
C ASP A 386 5.74 14.75 32.66
N ASN A 387 4.64 14.32 32.03
CA ASN A 387 3.40 13.92 32.69
C ASN A 387 2.99 12.50 32.29
N ILE A 388 3.73 11.51 32.81
CA ILE A 388 3.46 10.10 32.55
C ILE A 388 2.12 9.69 33.16
N GLY A 389 1.31 9.01 32.36
CA GLY A 389 -0.04 8.57 32.75
C GLY A 389 -1.13 9.55 32.32
N THR A 390 -0.80 10.80 32.00
CA THR A 390 -1.75 11.73 31.37
C THR A 390 -1.58 11.67 29.86
N VAL A 391 -2.65 11.32 29.16
CA VAL A 391 -2.67 11.28 27.69
C VAL A 391 -3.50 12.45 27.20
N ARG A 392 -2.90 13.28 26.36
CA ARG A 392 -3.56 14.38 25.67
C ARG A 392 -4.13 13.87 24.35
N PHE A 393 -5.30 14.34 23.96
CA PHE A 393 -5.93 13.88 22.72
C PHE A 393 -6.77 14.96 22.04
N LYS A 394 -7.03 14.76 20.75
CA LYS A 394 -7.94 15.57 19.92
C LYS A 394 -8.91 14.70 19.14
N TYR A 395 -10.15 15.16 18.98
CA TYR A 395 -11.15 14.51 18.11
C TYR A 395 -11.08 15.00 16.66
N ASP A 396 -10.61 16.23 16.45
CA ASP A 396 -10.29 16.80 15.15
C ASP A 396 -8.98 17.57 15.26
N LEU A 397 -8.13 17.50 14.24
CA LEU A 397 -6.86 18.22 14.25
C LEU A 397 -7.04 19.75 14.16
N ALA A 398 -8.25 20.23 13.81
CA ALA A 398 -8.60 21.64 13.87
C ALA A 398 -8.84 22.17 15.30
N GLU A 399 -9.00 21.30 16.30
CA GLU A 399 -9.13 21.74 17.69
C GLU A 399 -7.83 22.43 18.13
N GLU A 400 -7.92 23.65 18.69
CA GLU A 400 -6.74 24.38 19.17
C GLU A 400 -6.15 23.67 20.39
N ASP A 401 -7.00 23.42 21.39
CA ASP A 401 -6.63 22.85 22.67
C ASP A 401 -6.69 21.31 22.67
N TYR A 402 -5.81 20.70 23.47
CA TYR A 402 -5.91 19.29 23.79
C TYR A 402 -6.89 19.06 24.93
N LYS A 403 -7.64 17.96 24.84
CA LYS A 403 -8.33 17.38 25.97
C LYS A 403 -7.43 16.36 26.64
N GLU A 404 -7.66 16.11 27.93
CA GLU A 404 -6.81 15.21 28.71
C GLU A 404 -7.62 14.06 29.31
N ILE A 405 -7.01 12.88 29.28
CA ILE A 405 -7.42 11.74 30.10
C ILE A 405 -6.26 11.34 31.00
N CYS A 406 -6.55 11.07 32.27
CA CYS A 406 -5.60 10.41 33.15
C CYS A 406 -5.82 8.91 33.05
N LEU A 407 -4.83 8.18 32.55
CA LEU A 407 -4.82 6.73 32.59
C LEU A 407 -4.85 6.34 34.07
N MET A 408 -5.98 5.76 34.47
CA MET A 408 -6.16 5.33 35.85
C MET A 408 -5.20 4.18 36.06
N SER A 409 -4.11 4.48 36.75
CA SER A 409 -3.39 3.46 37.46
C SER A 409 -4.27 3.02 38.62
N GLY A 410 -4.36 1.73 38.90
CA GLY A 410 -4.79 1.31 40.25
C GLY A 410 -3.86 1.92 41.33
N LYS A 411 -3.89 1.39 42.56
CA LYS A 411 -2.88 1.68 43.61
C LYS A 411 -1.45 1.18 43.24
N LYS A 412 -1.04 1.24 41.96
CA LYS A 412 0.04 0.46 41.34
C LYS A 412 0.91 1.28 40.36
N ILE A 413 1.00 2.60 40.52
CA ILE A 413 1.82 3.48 39.63
C ILE A 413 3.29 3.01 39.62
N ASP A 414 3.79 2.54 40.76
CA ASP A 414 5.17 2.07 40.93
C ASP A 414 5.38 0.60 40.59
N ARG A 415 4.32 -0.12 40.17
CA ARG A 415 4.46 -1.53 39.82
C ARG A 415 5.28 -1.62 38.53
N GLU A 416 6.39 -2.35 38.61
CA GLU A 416 7.15 -2.76 37.43
C GLU A 416 6.51 -4.03 36.86
N ILE A 417 6.23 -4.00 35.56
CA ILE A 417 5.85 -5.18 34.80
C ILE A 417 6.94 -5.39 33.77
N GLU A 418 7.51 -6.58 33.80
CA GLU A 418 8.30 -7.12 32.70
C GLU A 418 7.33 -7.75 31.69
N LEU A 419 7.33 -7.23 30.46
CA LEU A 419 6.50 -7.76 29.40
C LEU A 419 7.04 -9.12 28.96
N LYS A 420 6.19 -10.14 29.05
CA LYS A 420 6.53 -11.49 28.61
C LYS A 420 6.35 -11.61 27.10
N ARG A 421 6.97 -12.62 26.51
CA ARG A 421 6.76 -12.98 25.09
C ARG A 421 5.30 -13.40 24.88
N ILE A 422 4.73 -13.07 23.72
CA ILE A 422 3.36 -13.49 23.35
C ILE A 422 3.27 -15.02 23.35
N GLU A 423 4.19 -15.64 22.62
CA GLU A 423 4.30 -17.09 22.51
C GLU A 423 5.74 -17.50 22.84
N SER A 424 5.90 -18.65 23.50
CA SER A 424 7.22 -19.20 23.85
C SER A 424 7.74 -20.21 22.84
N GLN A 425 6.87 -20.75 21.98
CA GLN A 425 7.15 -21.73 20.94
C GLN A 425 6.36 -21.39 19.68
N LEU A 426 6.81 -21.82 18.50
CA LEU A 426 6.14 -21.54 17.24
C LEU A 426 4.64 -21.88 17.30
N ILE A 427 3.83 -21.03 16.70
CA ILE A 427 2.37 -21.17 16.64
C ILE A 427 2.04 -22.43 15.85
N GLU A 428 1.20 -23.29 16.46
CA GLU A 428 0.72 -24.52 15.85
C GLU A 428 -0.18 -24.19 14.64
N LEU A 429 0.10 -24.78 13.48
CA LEU A 429 -0.70 -24.58 12.27
C LEU A 429 -1.78 -25.66 12.15
N PRO A 430 -2.98 -25.34 11.64
CA PRO A 430 -4.03 -26.34 11.42
C PRO A 430 -3.55 -27.51 10.55
N THR A 431 -3.92 -28.74 10.90
CA THR A 431 -3.54 -29.95 10.14
C THR A 431 -3.93 -29.88 8.66
N ALA A 432 -5.09 -29.28 8.36
CA ALA A 432 -5.54 -29.06 6.98
C ALA A 432 -4.58 -28.14 6.21
N LYS A 433 -4.07 -27.08 6.86
CA LYS A 433 -3.10 -26.15 6.27
C LYS A 433 -1.76 -26.84 6.02
N LEU A 434 -1.26 -27.60 6.99
CA LEU A 434 -0.04 -28.38 6.83
C LEU A 434 -0.12 -29.40 5.70
N LYS A 435 -1.27 -30.06 5.53
CA LYS A 435 -1.52 -30.97 4.41
C LYS A 435 -1.50 -30.22 3.07
N ASP A 436 -2.13 -29.06 3.00
CA ASP A 436 -2.13 -28.22 1.81
C ASP A 436 -0.72 -27.75 1.45
N LEU A 437 0.08 -27.29 2.42
CA LEU A 437 1.48 -26.90 2.22
C LEU A 437 2.35 -28.06 1.70
N ARG A 438 2.22 -29.26 2.28
CA ARG A 438 2.91 -30.47 1.77
C ARG A 438 2.52 -30.78 0.32
N SER A 439 1.26 -30.57 -0.04
CA SER A 439 0.79 -30.81 -1.41
C SER A 439 1.28 -29.76 -2.43
N LEU A 440 1.88 -28.65 -1.99
CA LEU A 440 2.51 -27.66 -2.86
C LEU A 440 3.93 -28.05 -3.29
N LEU A 441 4.55 -29.04 -2.64
CA LEU A 441 5.91 -29.49 -2.92
C LEU A 441 6.22 -29.78 -4.41
N PRO A 442 5.30 -30.34 -5.23
CA PRO A 442 5.55 -30.54 -6.66
C PRO A 442 5.75 -29.24 -7.45
N TYR A 443 5.30 -28.10 -6.93
CA TYR A 443 5.35 -26.78 -7.58
C TYR A 443 6.52 -25.91 -7.11
N VAL A 444 7.36 -26.44 -6.22
CA VAL A 444 8.51 -25.77 -5.64
C VAL A 444 9.78 -26.25 -6.34
N VAL A 445 10.69 -25.34 -6.63
CA VAL A 445 11.98 -25.59 -7.29
C VAL A 445 12.99 -26.17 -6.30
N LYS A 446 13.17 -25.56 -5.12
CA LYS A 446 14.13 -26.04 -4.10
C LYS A 446 13.46 -27.00 -3.12
N LYS A 447 13.12 -28.19 -3.60
CA LYS A 447 12.37 -29.20 -2.83
C LYS A 447 12.99 -29.53 -1.47
N ASP A 448 14.28 -29.82 -1.42
CA ASP A 448 14.96 -30.20 -0.17
C ASP A 448 14.86 -29.10 0.90
N TYR A 449 15.00 -27.84 0.47
CA TYR A 449 14.93 -26.69 1.35
C TYR A 449 13.51 -26.45 1.88
N TYR A 450 12.52 -26.56 0.99
CA TYR A 450 11.11 -26.46 1.38
C TYR A 450 10.68 -27.63 2.27
N GLU A 451 11.15 -28.85 2.02
CA GLU A 451 10.90 -30.00 2.90
C GLU A 451 11.49 -29.80 4.29
N ALA A 452 12.72 -29.30 4.37
CA ALA A 452 13.34 -28.96 5.65
C ALA A 452 12.54 -27.90 6.40
N PHE A 453 12.06 -26.87 5.69
CA PHE A 453 11.15 -25.87 6.24
C PHE A 453 9.85 -26.48 6.76
N LEU A 454 9.18 -27.33 5.97
CA LEU A 454 7.94 -28.01 6.36
C LEU A 454 8.11 -28.90 7.60
N LYS A 455 9.28 -29.52 7.78
CA LYS A 455 9.60 -30.33 8.99
C LYS A 455 9.71 -29.47 10.25
N GLY A 456 10.03 -28.18 10.10
CA GLY A 456 10.09 -27.22 11.21
C GLY A 456 8.72 -26.69 11.66
N LEU A 457 7.66 -26.93 10.88
CA LEU A 457 6.30 -26.49 11.22
C LEU A 457 5.69 -27.38 12.30
N VAL A 458 5.02 -26.75 13.28
CA VAL A 458 4.44 -27.45 14.43
C VAL A 458 2.99 -27.85 14.14
N GLU A 459 2.67 -29.13 14.32
CA GLU A 459 1.29 -29.64 14.20
C GLU A 459 0.51 -29.46 15.52
N PRO A 460 -0.83 -29.35 15.48
CA PRO A 460 -1.63 -29.23 16.68
C PRO A 460 -1.56 -30.50 17.51
N LYS A 461 -1.41 -30.38 18.83
CA LYS A 461 -1.44 -31.55 19.73
C LYS A 461 -2.82 -32.24 19.66
N ARG A 462 -2.86 -33.55 19.39
CA ARG A 462 -4.09 -34.36 19.34
C ARG A 462 -4.91 -34.15 20.63
N GLY A 463 -6.15 -33.67 20.50
CA GLY A 463 -7.12 -33.56 21.60
C GLY A 463 -7.33 -32.14 22.17
N ARG A 464 -6.57 -31.13 21.76
CA ARG A 464 -6.88 -29.73 22.11
C ARG A 464 -7.90 -29.17 21.10
N ARG A 465 -9.11 -28.84 21.57
CA ARG A 465 -10.00 -27.94 20.81
C ARG A 465 -9.32 -26.55 20.77
N PRO A 466 -9.40 -25.80 19.66
CA PRO A 466 -9.00 -24.40 19.66
C PRO A 466 -9.79 -23.66 20.75
N ASN A 467 -9.11 -22.81 21.53
CA ASN A 467 -9.74 -22.02 22.58
C ASN A 467 -10.86 -21.18 21.94
N SER A 468 -12.12 -21.45 22.29
CA SER A 468 -13.30 -20.75 21.78
C SER A 468 -13.47 -19.32 22.29
N ASN A 469 -12.49 -18.81 23.05
CA ASN A 469 -12.45 -17.44 23.55
C ASN A 469 -11.60 -16.50 22.67
N ASP A 470 -10.93 -17.03 21.65
CA ASP A 470 -10.26 -16.19 20.65
C ASP A 470 -11.33 -15.68 19.67
N ALA A 471 -11.44 -14.36 19.54
CA ALA A 471 -12.27 -13.72 18.53
C ALA A 471 -11.98 -14.35 17.15
N PRO A 472 -13.00 -14.52 16.29
CA PRO A 472 -12.82 -15.14 14.98
C PRO A 472 -11.67 -14.46 14.26
N ASP A 473 -10.64 -15.25 13.99
CA ASP A 473 -9.46 -14.81 13.29
C ASP A 473 -9.92 -14.45 11.88
N HIS A 474 -10.01 -13.15 11.57
CA HIS A 474 -10.33 -12.61 10.24
C HIS A 474 -9.18 -12.91 9.25
N PHE A 475 -8.62 -14.12 9.24
CA PHE A 475 -7.57 -14.54 8.31
C PHE A 475 -8.11 -14.77 6.89
N GLU A 476 -9.41 -15.05 6.75
CA GLU A 476 -10.04 -15.35 5.45
C GLU A 476 -10.98 -14.23 4.94
N GLY A 477 -11.30 -13.21 5.76
CA GLY A 477 -12.23 -12.12 5.39
C GLY A 477 -11.70 -11.20 4.29
N ASP A 478 -10.37 -11.00 4.20
CA ASP A 478 -9.75 -10.11 3.21
C ASP A 478 -9.78 -10.67 1.76
N ILE A 479 -10.34 -11.86 1.54
CA ILE A 479 -10.50 -12.48 0.22
C ILE A 479 -11.98 -12.52 -0.23
N TYR A 480 -12.95 -12.37 0.69
CA TYR A 480 -14.38 -12.56 0.38
C TYR A 480 -15.36 -11.58 1.03
N ASP A 481 -14.95 -10.42 1.53
CA ASP A 481 -15.90 -9.34 1.86
C ASP A 481 -16.36 -8.60 0.59
N THR A 482 -17.16 -9.32 -0.21
CA THR A 482 -18.22 -8.74 -1.04
C THR A 482 -19.53 -9.20 -0.42
N GLU A 483 -20.15 -8.34 0.39
CA GLU A 483 -21.60 -8.15 0.47
C GLU A 483 -21.95 -6.88 1.24
#